data_AF-A0A2N1MM76-F1
#
_entry.id   AF-A0A2N1MM76-F1
#
_cell.length_a   1.000
_cell.length_b   1.000
_cell.length_c   1.000
_cell.angle_alpha   90.00
_cell.angle_beta   90.00
_cell.angle_gamma   90.00
#
_symmetry.space_group_name_H-M   'P 1'
#
loop_
_entity.id
_entity.type
_entity.pdbx_description
1 polymer ?
#
loop_
_entity_poly.entity_id
_entity_poly.type
_entity_poly.pdbx_seq_one_letter_code
_entity_poly.pdbx_strand_id
1 'polypeptide(L)'
;MAMNNSSMSPINHQITHGDIDWHYTKQCINFNPTDTSTSTKLRNIQSSKIKKSTFNYPTGNILQRNYPLLYPLGRINCTECSLDEDTNSHIGLCPAHRQAIQTLLSKFKQKLIDLIKVEHTSSFSFDIECRINNSNMFNLLPDIIDTARQANNITQIRIPREQPWILLLHHLIPRDLAVFFDNYFSKAKERSKFLIEFVSDFISELTTITWSTRSRSFKKWEKSLEITLKKKKNYQKSKLPPCITSPLSANDTLPAASARHHKQYTRYYYNKVLPYFKQLVNIDASACIRWTTCNFLHSGTWESYRDNLLFDLDQFSPIQSFLDSHSPLGT
;
A
#
# COMPACT_ATOMS: atom_id res chain seq x y z
N MET A 1 -5.93 7.37 -4.53
CA MET A 1 -5.55 6.54 -3.36
C MET A 1 -5.71 7.43 -2.14
N ALA A 2 -6.54 7.09 -1.16
CA ALA A 2 -6.75 7.96 -0.01
C ALA A 2 -5.50 7.91 0.90
N MET A 3 -4.69 8.97 0.90
CA MET A 3 -3.42 9.05 1.63
C MET A 3 -3.57 9.20 3.16
N ASN A 4 -4.80 9.27 3.68
CA ASN A 4 -5.08 9.39 5.12
C ASN A 4 -5.69 8.08 5.69
N ASN A 5 -5.03 6.97 5.42
CA ASN A 5 -5.37 5.66 5.99
C ASN A 5 -4.35 5.28 7.06
N SER A 6 -4.81 4.97 8.27
CA SER A 6 -3.94 4.51 9.37
C SER A 6 -3.13 3.26 9.01
N SER A 7 -3.58 2.45 8.04
CA SER A 7 -2.81 1.31 7.54
C SER A 7 -1.52 1.70 6.81
N MET A 8 -1.43 2.94 6.30
CA MET A 8 -0.27 3.49 5.59
C MET A 8 0.76 4.12 6.54
N SER A 9 0.49 4.17 7.84
CA SER A 9 1.42 4.70 8.84
C SER A 9 2.84 4.11 8.76
N PRO A 10 3.07 2.83 8.37
CA PRO A 10 4.42 2.28 8.28
C PRO A 10 5.30 2.96 7.24
N ILE A 11 4.69 3.61 6.23
CA ILE A 11 5.39 4.30 5.14
C ILE A 11 5.13 5.80 5.11
N ASN A 12 4.60 6.38 6.19
CA ASN A 12 4.23 7.80 6.21
C ASN A 12 5.44 8.72 5.92
N HIS A 13 6.63 8.31 6.37
CA HIS A 13 7.86 9.04 6.06
C HIS A 13 8.14 9.07 4.56
N GLN A 14 8.08 7.90 3.90
CA GLN A 14 8.34 7.78 2.47
C GLN A 14 7.34 8.56 1.62
N ILE A 15 6.08 8.60 2.06
CA ILE A 15 5.03 9.42 1.41
C ILE A 15 5.37 10.91 1.54
N THR A 16 5.69 11.37 2.74
CA THR A 16 5.92 12.79 3.05
C THR A 16 7.19 13.35 2.41
N HIS A 17 8.21 12.52 2.19
CA HIS A 17 9.50 12.93 1.65
C HIS A 17 9.67 12.63 0.16
N GLY A 18 8.64 12.09 -0.51
CA GLY A 18 8.71 11.81 -1.96
C GLY A 18 9.62 10.63 -2.33
N ASP A 19 9.82 9.68 -1.40
CA ASP A 19 10.65 8.48 -1.65
C ASP A 19 9.91 7.44 -2.53
N ILE A 20 8.64 7.67 -2.88
CA ILE A 20 7.81 6.81 -3.74
C ILE A 20 7.55 7.51 -5.08
N ASP A 21 7.85 6.82 -6.17
CA ASP A 21 7.48 7.26 -7.52
C ASP A 21 6.03 6.89 -7.82
N TRP A 22 5.12 7.83 -7.62
CA TRP A 22 3.69 7.62 -7.82
C TRP A 22 3.30 7.42 -9.29
N HIS A 23 4.07 8.00 -10.22
CA HIS A 23 3.83 7.85 -11.65
C HIS A 23 4.04 6.38 -12.07
N TYR A 24 5.20 5.81 -11.76
CA TYR A 24 5.47 4.40 -12.04
C TYR A 24 4.66 3.45 -11.17
N THR A 25 4.35 3.83 -9.92
CA THR A 25 3.44 3.04 -9.06
C THR A 25 2.06 2.91 -9.70
N LYS A 26 1.48 4.00 -10.22
CA LYS A 26 0.20 3.96 -10.93
C LYS A 26 0.28 3.07 -12.16
N GLN A 27 1.32 3.20 -12.96
CA GLN A 27 1.50 2.35 -14.15
C GLN A 27 1.63 0.86 -13.77
N CYS A 28 2.45 0.53 -12.78
CA CYS A 28 2.66 -0.85 -12.32
C CYS A 28 1.38 -1.47 -11.75
N ILE A 29 0.59 -0.71 -10.98
CA ILE A 29 -0.70 -1.19 -10.44
C ILE A 29 -1.69 -1.47 -11.58
N ASN A 30 -1.76 -0.59 -12.57
CA ASN A 30 -2.70 -0.70 -13.69
C ASN A 30 -2.25 -1.67 -14.79
N PHE A 31 -0.97 -2.05 -14.81
CA PHE A 31 -0.43 -2.99 -15.79
C PHE A 31 -1.22 -4.31 -15.77
N ASN A 32 -1.76 -4.66 -16.93
CA ASN A 32 -2.51 -5.89 -17.18
C ASN A 32 -1.56 -6.94 -17.77
N PRO A 33 -1.17 -7.97 -17.01
CA PRO A 33 -0.30 -9.04 -17.51
C PRO A 33 -1.08 -10.14 -18.26
N THR A 34 -2.34 -9.92 -18.62
CA THR A 34 -3.19 -10.91 -19.28
C THR A 34 -3.64 -10.39 -20.65
N ASP A 35 -3.82 -11.30 -21.59
CA ASP A 35 -4.26 -10.98 -22.97
C ASP A 35 -5.72 -10.51 -23.06
N THR A 36 -6.45 -10.57 -21.94
CA THR A 36 -7.87 -10.20 -21.86
C THR A 36 -8.04 -8.90 -21.09
N SER A 37 -8.86 -8.00 -21.62
CA SER A 37 -9.15 -6.71 -21.00
C SER A 37 -9.93 -6.84 -19.69
N THR A 38 -10.76 -7.88 -19.57
CA THR A 38 -11.52 -8.19 -18.35
C THR A 38 -11.48 -9.69 -18.09
N SER A 39 -11.04 -10.07 -16.89
CA SER A 39 -11.10 -11.45 -16.43
C SER A 39 -11.11 -11.52 -14.91
N THR A 40 -11.67 -12.60 -14.36
CA THR A 40 -11.60 -12.88 -12.91
C THR A 40 -10.15 -12.95 -12.44
N LYS A 41 -9.25 -13.47 -13.28
CA LYS A 41 -7.80 -13.54 -13.01
C LYS A 41 -7.21 -12.14 -12.88
N LEU A 42 -7.48 -11.25 -13.83
CA LEU A 42 -7.03 -9.85 -13.79
C LEU A 42 -7.55 -9.11 -12.56
N ARG A 43 -8.85 -9.25 -12.26
CA ARG A 43 -9.46 -8.67 -11.05
C ARG A 43 -8.74 -9.11 -9.78
N ASN A 44 -8.40 -10.39 -9.67
CA ASN A 44 -7.70 -10.93 -8.51
C ASN A 44 -6.26 -10.38 -8.40
N ILE A 45 -5.56 -10.24 -9.54
CA ILE A 45 -4.22 -9.64 -9.61
C ILE A 45 -4.27 -8.18 -9.15
N GLN A 46 -5.18 -7.37 -9.72
CA GLN A 46 -5.33 -5.95 -9.34
C GLN A 46 -5.73 -5.80 -7.87
N SER A 47 -6.70 -6.60 -7.40
CA SER A 47 -7.09 -6.61 -5.98
C SER A 47 -5.92 -6.94 -5.06
N SER A 48 -5.07 -7.90 -5.46
CA SER A 48 -3.84 -8.24 -4.75
C SER A 48 -2.89 -7.05 -4.66
N LYS A 49 -2.57 -6.40 -5.79
CA LYS A 49 -1.71 -5.21 -5.85
C LYS A 49 -2.22 -4.09 -4.94
N ILE A 50 -3.52 -3.78 -5.01
CA ILE A 50 -4.16 -2.73 -4.19
C ILE A 50 -4.10 -3.06 -2.70
N LYS A 51 -4.38 -4.32 -2.31
CA LYS A 51 -4.35 -4.68 -0.89
C LYS A 51 -2.93 -4.63 -0.34
N LYS A 52 -1.91 -4.98 -1.12
CA LYS A 52 -0.50 -4.85 -0.72
C LYS A 52 -0.08 -3.39 -0.58
N SER A 53 -0.45 -2.54 -1.54
CA SER A 53 -0.12 -1.11 -1.50
C SER A 53 -0.87 -0.34 -0.42
N THR A 54 -1.95 -0.90 0.11
CA THR A 54 -2.72 -0.33 1.23
C THR A 54 -2.51 -1.04 2.56
N PHE A 55 -1.55 -1.98 2.67
CA PHE A 55 -1.26 -2.73 3.90
C PHE A 55 -2.48 -3.49 4.46
N ASN A 56 -3.35 -3.98 3.57
CA ASN A 56 -4.58 -4.73 3.89
C ASN A 56 -4.48 -6.22 3.51
N TYR A 57 -3.28 -6.74 3.34
CA TYR A 57 -3.07 -8.17 3.11
C TYR A 57 -3.40 -8.97 4.38
N PRO A 58 -3.90 -10.22 4.25
CA PRO A 58 -4.44 -10.98 5.39
C PRO A 58 -3.33 -11.55 6.27
N THR A 59 -2.70 -10.68 7.06
CA THR A 59 -1.74 -11.01 8.13
C THR A 59 -2.47 -11.37 9.42
N GLY A 60 -1.77 -11.98 10.38
CA GLY A 60 -2.31 -12.48 11.64
C GLY A 60 -3.08 -11.41 12.41
N ASN A 61 -2.51 -10.23 12.57
CA ASN A 61 -3.18 -9.11 13.24
C ASN A 61 -4.50 -8.70 12.54
N ILE A 62 -4.54 -8.71 11.20
CA ILE A 62 -5.75 -8.38 10.43
C ILE A 62 -6.79 -9.51 10.50
N LEU A 63 -6.33 -10.76 10.44
CA LEU A 63 -7.20 -11.93 10.53
C LEU A 63 -7.83 -12.03 11.91
N GLN A 64 -7.06 -11.83 12.97
CA GLN A 64 -7.57 -11.78 14.34
C GLN A 64 -8.60 -10.66 14.51
N ARG A 65 -8.32 -9.45 14.00
CA ARG A 65 -9.28 -8.34 14.00
C ARG A 65 -10.61 -8.70 13.33
N ASN A 66 -10.54 -9.40 12.20
CA ASN A 66 -11.72 -9.74 11.40
C ASN A 66 -12.48 -10.97 11.95
N TYR A 67 -11.80 -11.88 12.65
CA TYR A 67 -12.35 -13.12 13.21
C TYR A 67 -11.93 -13.32 14.69
N PRO A 68 -12.29 -12.40 15.61
CA PRO A 68 -11.75 -12.37 16.96
C PRO A 68 -12.06 -13.62 17.81
N LEU A 69 -13.12 -14.37 17.47
CA LEU A 69 -13.48 -15.61 18.18
C LEU A 69 -12.87 -16.87 17.55
N LEU A 70 -12.26 -16.76 16.37
CA LEU A 70 -11.61 -17.91 15.70
C LEU A 70 -10.11 -17.99 15.99
N TYR A 71 -9.47 -16.85 16.27
CA TYR A 71 -8.04 -16.77 16.54
C TYR A 71 -7.78 -16.67 18.04
N PRO A 72 -6.62 -17.14 18.53
CA PRO A 72 -6.26 -17.03 19.94
C PRO A 72 -6.25 -15.57 20.39
N LEU A 73 -6.47 -15.33 21.69
CA LEU A 73 -6.31 -14.01 22.30
C LEU A 73 -4.81 -13.65 22.38
N GLY A 74 -4.48 -12.36 22.30
CA GLY A 74 -3.10 -11.88 22.34
C GLY A 74 -2.46 -11.67 20.97
N ARG A 75 -1.20 -11.22 20.91
CA ARG A 75 -0.53 -10.96 19.62
C ARG A 75 -0.25 -12.28 18.88
N ILE A 76 -0.53 -12.31 17.58
CA ILE A 76 -0.15 -13.45 16.73
C ILE A 76 1.24 -13.17 16.17
N ASN A 77 2.23 -13.93 16.62
CA ASN A 77 3.59 -13.81 16.12
C ASN A 77 3.74 -14.40 14.71
N CYS A 78 4.71 -13.89 13.97
CA CYS A 78 5.10 -14.42 12.67
C CYS A 78 5.49 -15.89 12.79
N THR A 79 4.88 -16.76 11.99
CA THR A 79 5.09 -18.21 12.10
C THR A 79 6.42 -18.69 11.52
N GLU A 80 7.23 -17.78 10.98
CA GLU A 80 8.56 -18.09 10.43
C GLU A 80 9.68 -17.68 11.37
N CYS A 81 9.62 -16.48 11.96
CA CYS A 81 10.64 -16.06 12.93
C CYS A 81 10.20 -16.28 14.39
N SER A 82 8.90 -16.30 14.69
CA SER A 82 8.32 -16.34 16.04
C SER A 82 8.67 -15.17 16.97
N LEU A 83 9.42 -14.17 16.49
CA LEU A 83 9.94 -13.05 17.27
C LEU A 83 8.97 -11.87 17.32
N ASP A 84 8.47 -11.46 16.17
CA ASP A 84 7.67 -10.23 16.02
C ASP A 84 6.21 -10.55 15.66
N GLU A 85 5.31 -9.58 15.88
CA GLU A 85 3.91 -9.71 15.48
C GLU A 85 3.78 -9.81 13.94
N ASP A 86 2.92 -10.72 13.49
CA ASP A 86 2.64 -10.96 12.08
C ASP A 86 1.76 -9.84 11.50
N THR A 87 2.44 -8.83 10.97
CA THR A 87 1.86 -7.61 10.38
C THR A 87 2.37 -7.39 8.96
N ASN A 88 1.70 -6.54 8.17
CA ASN A 88 2.16 -6.22 6.81
C ASN A 88 3.54 -5.55 6.80
N SER A 89 3.86 -4.73 7.81
CA SER A 89 5.17 -4.08 7.93
C SER A 89 6.30 -5.07 8.25
N HIS A 90 5.98 -6.16 8.94
CA HIS A 90 6.97 -7.16 9.35
C HIS A 90 7.50 -8.01 8.19
N ILE A 91 6.71 -8.23 7.12
CA ILE A 91 7.03 -9.19 6.05
C ILE A 91 8.42 -8.95 5.46
N GLY A 92 8.77 -7.69 5.17
CA GLY A 92 10.08 -7.32 4.63
C GLY A 92 11.20 -7.26 5.65
N LEU A 93 10.87 -7.24 6.94
CA LEU A 93 11.84 -7.15 8.05
C LEU A 93 12.12 -8.51 8.69
N CYS A 94 11.32 -9.53 8.38
CA CYS A 94 11.41 -10.86 8.98
C CYS A 94 12.82 -11.47 8.79
N PRO A 95 13.53 -11.83 9.88
CA PRO A 95 14.88 -12.36 9.79
C PRO A 95 14.94 -13.71 9.06
N ALA A 96 13.84 -14.48 9.05
CA ALA A 96 13.76 -15.76 8.34
C ALA A 96 13.96 -15.62 6.82
N HIS A 97 13.72 -14.44 6.24
CA HIS A 97 13.89 -14.20 4.81
C HIS A 97 15.21 -13.54 4.44
N ARG A 98 16.02 -13.13 5.43
CA ARG A 98 17.15 -12.21 5.24
C ARG A 98 18.15 -12.69 4.19
N GLN A 99 18.60 -13.95 4.30
CA GLN A 99 19.58 -14.51 3.39
C GLN A 99 19.03 -14.61 1.95
N ALA A 100 17.78 -15.04 1.81
CA ALA A 100 17.13 -15.16 0.50
C ALA A 100 16.94 -13.79 -0.16
N ILE A 101 16.58 -12.77 0.63
CA ILE A 101 16.47 -11.39 0.16
C ILE A 101 17.84 -10.87 -0.28
N GLN A 102 18.90 -11.05 0.51
CA GLN A 102 20.24 -10.60 0.14
C GLN A 102 20.70 -11.18 -1.19
N THR A 103 20.53 -12.49 -1.40
CA THR A 103 20.84 -13.13 -2.68
C THR A 103 19.99 -12.56 -3.83
N LEU A 104 18.70 -12.31 -3.59
CA LEU A 104 17.80 -11.72 -4.57
C LEU A 104 18.21 -10.29 -4.95
N LEU A 105 18.57 -9.45 -3.98
CA LEU A 105 19.02 -8.09 -4.22
C LEU A 105 20.28 -8.07 -5.10
N SER A 106 21.28 -8.91 -4.78
CA SER A 106 22.49 -9.05 -5.61
C SER A 106 22.17 -9.50 -7.04
N LYS A 107 21.24 -10.46 -7.21
CA LYS A 107 20.78 -10.91 -8.53
C LYS A 107 20.13 -9.78 -9.32
N PHE A 108 19.20 -9.04 -8.73
CA PHE A 108 18.48 -7.97 -9.42
C PHE A 108 19.33 -6.73 -9.65
N LYS A 109 20.33 -6.49 -8.80
CA LYS A 109 21.38 -5.49 -9.03
C LYS A 109 22.14 -5.78 -10.31
N GLN A 110 22.62 -7.02 -10.47
CA GLN A 110 23.33 -7.42 -11.70
C GLN A 110 22.42 -7.36 -12.92
N LYS A 111 21.18 -7.86 -12.82
CA LYS A 111 20.18 -7.75 -13.90
C LYS A 111 19.95 -6.30 -14.34
N LEU A 112 19.91 -5.35 -13.40
CA LEU A 112 19.72 -3.93 -13.74
C LEU A 112 20.95 -3.37 -14.47
N ILE A 113 22.16 -3.69 -13.98
CA ILE A 113 23.41 -3.27 -14.63
C ILE A 113 23.45 -3.78 -16.07
N ASP A 114 23.17 -5.08 -16.27
CA ASP A 114 23.19 -5.71 -17.59
C ASP A 114 22.13 -5.09 -18.51
N LEU A 115 20.90 -4.91 -18.01
CA LEU A 115 19.81 -4.28 -18.76
C LEU A 115 20.20 -2.88 -19.24
N ILE A 116 20.73 -2.04 -18.36
CA ILE A 116 21.09 -0.66 -18.70
C ILE A 116 22.28 -0.64 -19.66
N LYS A 117 23.30 -1.47 -19.46
CA LYS A 117 24.45 -1.55 -20.39
C LYS A 117 24.02 -1.89 -21.82
N VAL A 118 23.07 -2.81 -21.98
CA VAL A 118 22.60 -3.26 -23.29
C VAL A 118 21.66 -2.24 -23.93
N GLU A 119 20.71 -1.69 -23.16
CA GLU A 119 19.54 -0.97 -23.70
C GLU A 119 19.58 0.56 -23.45
N HIS A 120 20.65 1.10 -22.86
CA HIS A 120 20.72 2.54 -22.61
C HIS A 120 20.58 3.36 -23.90
N THR A 121 19.88 4.48 -23.79
CA THR A 121 19.70 5.45 -24.88
C THR A 121 20.22 6.84 -24.51
N SER A 122 20.75 6.99 -23.31
CA SER A 122 21.43 8.21 -22.84
C SER A 122 22.87 8.23 -23.32
N SER A 123 23.40 9.43 -23.60
CA SER A 123 24.82 9.61 -23.91
C SER A 123 25.75 9.39 -22.71
N PHE A 124 25.19 9.30 -21.50
CA PHE A 124 25.94 9.13 -20.26
C PHE A 124 25.79 7.71 -19.74
N SER A 125 26.86 6.90 -19.85
CA SER A 125 26.87 5.49 -19.43
C SER A 125 28.10 5.10 -18.59
N PHE A 126 29.07 6.00 -18.41
CA PHE A 126 30.33 5.67 -17.73
C PHE A 126 30.17 5.41 -16.22
N ASP A 127 29.11 5.94 -15.60
CA ASP A 127 28.90 5.87 -14.15
C ASP A 127 27.91 4.76 -13.73
N ILE A 128 27.34 4.00 -14.68
CA ILE A 128 26.24 3.03 -14.43
C ILE A 128 26.58 2.10 -13.28
N GLU A 129 27.73 1.42 -13.34
CA GLU A 129 28.14 0.47 -12.32
C GLU A 129 28.35 1.15 -10.97
N CYS A 130 29.13 2.23 -10.95
CA CYS A 130 29.44 2.95 -9.72
C CYS A 130 28.16 3.42 -9.01
N ARG A 131 27.23 4.01 -9.77
CA ARG A 131 25.99 4.56 -9.24
C ARG A 131 25.04 3.49 -8.72
N ILE A 132 24.89 2.37 -9.44
CA ILE A 132 24.06 1.24 -8.99
C ILE A 132 24.73 0.55 -7.80
N ASN A 133 26.05 0.42 -7.79
CA ASN A 133 26.80 -0.20 -6.71
C ASN A 133 26.66 0.57 -5.39
N ASN A 134 26.65 1.90 -5.45
CA ASN A 134 26.54 2.76 -4.28
C ASN A 134 25.10 3.01 -3.81
N SER A 135 24.10 2.46 -4.50
CA SER A 135 22.70 2.69 -4.15
C SER A 135 22.18 1.75 -3.06
N ASN A 136 21.44 2.33 -2.11
CA ASN A 136 20.72 1.58 -1.08
C ASN A 136 19.57 0.72 -1.64
N MET A 137 19.20 0.89 -2.92
CA MET A 137 18.19 0.06 -3.59
C MET A 137 18.49 -1.44 -3.52
N PHE A 138 19.76 -1.82 -3.55
CA PHE A 138 20.18 -3.22 -3.57
C PHE A 138 21.03 -3.63 -2.36
N ASN A 139 21.18 -2.74 -1.38
CA ASN A 139 21.96 -3.01 -0.18
C ASN A 139 21.03 -3.43 0.96
N LEU A 140 21.25 -4.64 1.47
CA LEU A 140 20.62 -5.11 2.70
C LEU A 140 21.43 -4.59 3.90
N LEU A 141 20.81 -3.81 4.77
CA LEU A 141 21.46 -3.21 5.96
C LEU A 141 20.88 -3.86 7.24
N PRO A 142 21.50 -4.92 7.78
CA PRO A 142 20.95 -5.70 8.90
C PRO A 142 20.65 -4.87 10.14
N ASP A 143 21.57 -3.98 10.53
CA ASP A 143 21.44 -3.17 11.75
C ASP A 143 20.22 -2.23 11.67
N ILE A 144 19.96 -1.67 10.50
CA ILE A 144 18.80 -0.81 10.24
C ILE A 144 17.51 -1.64 10.30
N ILE A 145 17.52 -2.84 9.70
CA ILE A 145 16.37 -3.75 9.74
C ILE A 145 16.08 -4.18 11.19
N ASP A 146 17.10 -4.54 11.96
CA ASP A 146 16.95 -4.98 13.34
C ASP A 146 16.52 -3.84 14.27
N THR A 147 16.99 -2.62 14.03
CA THR A 147 16.52 -1.42 14.73
C THR A 147 15.04 -1.14 14.41
N ALA A 148 14.63 -1.25 13.15
CA ALA A 148 13.24 -1.04 12.74
C ALA A 148 12.26 -2.06 13.35
N ARG A 149 12.73 -3.28 13.64
CA ARG A 149 11.95 -4.33 14.32
C ARG A 149 11.76 -4.04 15.80
N GLN A 150 12.77 -3.47 16.46
CA GLN A 150 12.75 -3.15 17.89
C GLN A 150 11.90 -1.93 18.26
N ALA A 151 11.10 -1.39 17.32
CA ALA A 151 10.20 -0.28 17.59
C ALA A 151 9.38 -0.55 18.87
N ASN A 152 9.56 0.32 19.88
CA ASN A 152 9.02 0.17 21.23
C ASN A 152 7.50 -0.12 21.21
N ASN A 153 6.98 -0.75 22.29
CA ASN A 153 5.56 -1.13 22.46
C ASN A 153 4.52 -0.02 22.22
N ILE A 154 4.94 1.24 22.04
CA ILE A 154 4.11 2.43 21.77
C ILE A 154 4.14 2.82 20.27
N THR A 155 5.20 2.48 19.54
CA THR A 155 5.44 2.87 18.14
C THR A 155 5.25 1.70 17.20
N GLN A 156 4.35 1.85 16.23
CA GLN A 156 4.14 0.88 15.15
C GLN A 156 5.42 0.68 14.32
N ILE A 157 5.70 -0.55 13.90
CA ILE A 157 6.82 -0.90 13.00
C ILE A 157 6.79 0.02 11.77
N ARG A 158 7.89 0.74 11.55
CA ARG A 158 8.09 1.61 10.39
C ARG A 158 9.01 0.92 9.38
N ILE A 159 8.75 1.15 8.10
CA ILE A 159 9.66 0.71 7.05
C ILE A 159 10.83 1.69 7.03
N PRO A 160 12.09 1.22 7.15
CA PRO A 160 13.25 2.10 7.11
C PRO A 160 13.44 2.67 5.70
N ARG A 161 13.82 3.94 5.62
CA ARG A 161 14.02 4.66 4.35
C ARG A 161 15.21 4.10 3.59
N GLU A 162 16.23 3.69 4.32
CA GLU A 162 17.50 3.15 3.82
C GLU A 162 17.33 1.76 3.21
N GLN A 163 16.14 1.17 3.27
CA GLN A 163 15.78 -0.11 2.63
C GLN A 163 14.63 0.09 1.63
N PRO A 164 14.83 0.89 0.57
CA PRO A 164 13.76 1.25 -0.37
C PRO A 164 13.17 0.04 -1.11
N TRP A 165 13.93 -1.05 -1.30
CA TRP A 165 13.43 -2.30 -1.89
C TRP A 165 12.22 -2.90 -1.15
N ILE A 166 12.03 -2.60 0.14
CA ILE A 166 10.86 -3.07 0.90
C ILE A 166 9.57 -2.51 0.30
N LEU A 167 9.58 -1.30 -0.28
CA LEU A 167 8.41 -0.72 -0.94
C LEU A 167 7.90 -1.60 -2.09
N LEU A 168 8.78 -2.34 -2.78
CA LEU A 168 8.40 -3.27 -3.84
C LEU A 168 7.53 -4.43 -3.33
N LEU A 169 7.71 -4.89 -2.08
CA LEU A 169 6.82 -5.88 -1.46
C LEU A 169 5.37 -5.38 -1.41
N HIS A 170 5.21 -4.06 -1.30
CA HIS A 170 3.94 -3.37 -1.23
C HIS A 170 3.45 -2.86 -2.59
N HIS A 171 4.09 -3.26 -3.71
CA HIS A 171 3.78 -2.72 -5.05
C HIS A 171 3.89 -1.20 -5.15
N LEU A 172 4.80 -0.60 -4.39
CA LEU A 172 5.15 0.81 -4.44
C LEU A 172 6.55 0.92 -5.07
N ILE A 173 6.70 1.77 -6.08
CA ILE A 173 7.97 1.92 -6.79
C ILE A 173 8.84 2.92 -6.03
N PRO A 174 10.02 2.52 -5.54
CA PRO A 174 10.93 3.45 -4.88
C PRO A 174 11.48 4.45 -5.87
N ARG A 175 11.64 5.70 -5.44
CA ARG A 175 12.29 6.74 -6.25
C ARG A 175 13.73 6.37 -6.59
N ASP A 176 14.46 5.76 -5.65
CA ASP A 176 15.81 5.22 -5.85
C ASP A 176 15.93 4.31 -7.07
N LEU A 177 14.90 3.50 -7.34
CA LEU A 177 14.86 2.64 -8.53
C LEU A 177 14.48 3.42 -9.78
N ALA A 178 13.43 4.25 -9.70
CA ALA A 178 12.90 5.00 -10.84
C ALA A 178 13.95 5.93 -11.46
N VAL A 179 14.80 6.54 -10.63
CA VAL A 179 15.86 7.46 -11.05
C VAL A 179 16.87 6.80 -11.99
N PHE A 180 17.15 5.50 -11.87
CA PHE A 180 18.01 4.82 -12.84
C PHE A 180 17.36 4.79 -14.24
N PHE A 181 16.07 4.47 -14.29
CA PHE A 181 15.34 4.44 -15.55
C PHE A 181 15.20 5.85 -16.16
N ASP A 182 14.97 6.86 -15.33
CA ASP A 182 14.90 8.26 -15.77
C ASP A 182 16.21 8.76 -16.37
N ASN A 183 17.37 8.34 -15.85
CA ASN A 183 18.66 8.87 -16.27
C ASN A 183 19.28 8.16 -17.48
N TYR A 184 19.01 6.86 -17.65
CA TYR A 184 19.66 6.05 -18.69
C TYR A 184 18.77 5.74 -19.90
N PHE A 185 17.46 6.02 -19.82
CA PHE A 185 16.53 5.84 -20.92
C PHE A 185 15.84 7.15 -21.30
N SER A 186 16.20 7.68 -22.47
CA SER A 186 15.66 8.95 -22.99
C SER A 186 14.22 8.82 -23.47
N LYS A 187 13.86 7.66 -24.06
CA LYS A 187 12.52 7.45 -24.62
C LYS A 187 11.54 6.98 -23.55
N ALA A 188 10.51 7.78 -23.29
CA ALA A 188 9.53 7.51 -22.24
C ALA A 188 8.80 6.14 -22.36
N LYS A 189 8.52 5.70 -23.60
CA LYS A 189 7.85 4.42 -23.87
C LYS A 189 8.73 3.22 -23.54
N GLU A 190 9.98 3.23 -24.00
CA GLU A 190 10.96 2.17 -23.71
C GLU A 190 11.29 2.13 -22.22
N ARG A 191 11.52 3.31 -21.62
CA ARG A 191 11.74 3.47 -20.18
C ARG A 191 10.65 2.82 -19.34
N SER A 192 9.38 3.10 -19.67
CA SER A 192 8.24 2.53 -18.93
C SER A 192 8.12 1.03 -19.13
N LYS A 193 8.37 0.54 -20.36
CA LYS A 193 8.38 -0.90 -20.66
C LYS A 193 9.44 -1.62 -19.82
N PHE A 194 10.70 -1.19 -19.90
CA PHE A 194 11.81 -1.82 -19.19
C PHE A 194 11.63 -1.77 -17.67
N LEU A 195 11.16 -0.65 -17.13
CA LEU A 195 10.89 -0.53 -15.70
C LEU A 195 9.80 -1.52 -15.25
N ILE A 196 8.66 -1.57 -15.97
CA ILE A 196 7.55 -2.44 -15.59
C ILE A 196 7.95 -3.91 -15.68
N GLU A 197 8.70 -4.30 -16.71
CA GLU A 197 9.20 -5.66 -16.89
C GLU A 197 10.16 -6.04 -15.74
N PHE A 198 11.19 -5.23 -15.50
CA PHE A 198 12.16 -5.44 -14.42
C PHE A 198 11.48 -5.53 -13.05
N VAL A 199 10.57 -4.60 -12.75
CA VAL A 199 9.86 -4.55 -11.46
C VAL A 199 8.90 -5.74 -11.33
N SER A 200 8.23 -6.16 -12.39
CA SER A 200 7.30 -7.29 -12.33
C SER A 200 8.03 -8.58 -11.97
N ASP A 201 9.19 -8.81 -12.60
CA ASP A 201 10.06 -9.94 -12.28
C ASP A 201 10.56 -9.87 -10.84
N PHE A 202 11.04 -8.70 -10.42
CA PHE A 202 11.57 -8.49 -9.07
C PHE A 202 10.49 -8.74 -8.01
N ILE A 203 9.32 -8.12 -8.14
CA ILE A 203 8.21 -8.29 -7.21
C ILE A 203 7.73 -9.74 -7.18
N SER A 204 7.73 -10.45 -8.31
CA SER A 204 7.33 -11.86 -8.39
C SER A 204 8.25 -12.76 -7.56
N GLU A 205 9.57 -12.65 -7.77
CA GLU A 205 10.56 -13.42 -7.02
C GLU A 205 10.58 -13.02 -5.54
N LEU A 206 10.51 -11.72 -5.25
CA LEU A 206 10.47 -11.17 -3.90
C LEU A 206 9.24 -11.64 -3.12
N THR A 207 8.06 -11.65 -3.76
CA THR A 207 6.81 -12.20 -3.19
C THR A 207 6.92 -13.69 -2.92
N THR A 208 7.65 -14.43 -3.77
CA THR A 208 7.82 -15.87 -3.65
C THR A 208 8.64 -16.24 -2.42
N ILE A 209 9.76 -15.55 -2.19
CA ILE A 209 10.62 -15.83 -1.04
C ILE A 209 10.03 -15.34 0.28
N THR A 210 9.23 -14.26 0.25
CA THR A 210 8.59 -13.67 1.45
C THR A 210 7.15 -14.16 1.63
N TRP A 211 6.17 -13.45 1.05
CA TRP A 211 4.75 -13.65 1.27
C TRP A 211 4.27 -15.08 1.00
N SER A 212 4.76 -15.73 -0.06
CA SER A 212 4.35 -17.10 -0.38
C SER A 212 4.88 -18.12 0.64
N THR A 213 6.09 -17.93 1.15
CA THR A 213 6.66 -18.76 2.24
C THR A 213 5.90 -18.51 3.54
N ARG A 214 5.73 -17.24 3.94
CA ARG A 214 4.92 -16.83 5.09
C ARG A 214 3.50 -17.37 5.03
N SER A 215 2.84 -17.26 3.89
CA SER A 215 1.46 -17.76 3.71
C SER A 215 1.35 -19.28 3.85
N ARG A 216 2.37 -20.03 3.40
CA ARG A 216 2.41 -21.49 3.59
C ARG A 216 2.62 -21.84 5.05
N SER A 217 3.58 -21.19 5.71
CA SER A 217 3.83 -21.37 7.15
C SER A 217 2.58 -21.05 7.98
N PHE A 218 1.97 -19.88 7.73
CA PHE A 218 0.77 -19.44 8.43
C PHE A 218 -0.42 -20.37 8.22
N LYS A 219 -0.63 -20.90 7.01
CA LYS A 219 -1.68 -21.90 6.76
C LYS A 219 -1.46 -23.20 7.54
N LYS A 220 -0.22 -23.64 7.72
CA LYS A 220 0.10 -24.81 8.55
C LYS A 220 -0.24 -24.55 10.02
N TRP A 221 0.12 -23.37 10.52
CA TRP A 221 -0.23 -22.92 11.87
C TRP A 221 -1.75 -22.80 12.08
N GLU A 222 -2.50 -22.26 11.10
CA GLU A 222 -3.96 -22.25 11.17
C GLU A 222 -4.55 -23.66 11.25
N LYS A 223 -3.97 -24.59 10.48
CA LYS A 223 -4.40 -25.99 10.48
C LYS A 223 -4.13 -26.66 11.83
N SER A 224 -3.03 -26.36 12.51
CA SER A 224 -2.76 -26.88 13.86
C SER A 224 -3.72 -26.34 14.92
N LEU A 225 -4.39 -25.22 14.67
CA LEU A 225 -5.46 -24.67 15.52
C LEU A 225 -6.86 -25.05 15.03
N GLU A 226 -6.95 -25.97 14.06
CA GLU A 226 -8.19 -26.37 13.39
C GLU A 226 -8.98 -25.20 12.77
N ILE A 227 -8.31 -24.10 12.43
CA ILE A 227 -8.93 -22.94 11.78
C ILE A 227 -9.03 -23.23 10.29
N THR A 228 -10.24 -23.52 9.81
CA THR A 228 -10.48 -23.85 8.40
C THR A 228 -11.17 -22.71 7.65
N LEU A 229 -11.09 -22.74 6.32
CA LEU A 229 -11.84 -21.83 5.46
C LEU A 229 -13.37 -21.94 5.71
N LYS A 230 -13.86 -23.14 6.03
CA LYS A 230 -15.28 -23.37 6.38
C LYS A 230 -15.65 -22.63 7.66
N LYS A 231 -14.81 -22.70 8.71
CA LYS A 231 -15.02 -21.93 9.96
C LYS A 231 -15.07 -20.42 9.68
N LYS A 232 -14.15 -19.89 8.87
CA LYS A 232 -14.15 -18.45 8.48
C LYS A 232 -15.40 -18.05 7.69
N LYS A 233 -15.85 -18.86 6.73
CA LYS A 233 -17.09 -18.62 5.97
C LYS A 233 -18.32 -18.66 6.88
N ASN A 234 -18.41 -19.64 7.78
CA ASN A 234 -19.54 -19.76 8.72
C ASN A 234 -19.56 -18.63 9.75
N TYR A 235 -18.40 -18.15 10.17
CA TYR A 235 -18.28 -16.98 11.05
C TYR A 235 -18.90 -15.72 10.42
N GLN A 236 -18.69 -15.50 9.12
CA GLN A 236 -19.32 -14.38 8.41
C GLN A 236 -20.84 -14.55 8.29
N LYS A 237 -21.31 -15.78 8.06
CA LYS A 237 -22.75 -16.08 7.96
C LYS A 237 -23.50 -15.89 9.28
N SER A 238 -22.89 -16.28 10.40
CA SER A 238 -23.48 -16.14 11.74
C SER A 238 -23.49 -14.69 12.27
N LYS A 239 -22.68 -13.79 11.70
CA LYS A 239 -22.74 -12.35 11.99
C LYS A 239 -23.83 -11.60 11.21
N LEU A 240 -24.43 -12.20 10.19
CA LEU A 240 -25.62 -11.65 9.56
C LEU A 240 -26.81 -11.94 10.47
N PRO A 241 -27.66 -10.96 10.82
CA PRO A 241 -28.85 -11.24 11.60
C PRO A 241 -29.69 -12.30 10.87
N PRO A 242 -30.27 -13.29 11.58
CA PRO A 242 -31.29 -14.12 10.97
C PRO A 242 -32.40 -13.19 10.50
N CYS A 243 -32.78 -13.29 9.22
CA CYS A 243 -34.09 -12.82 8.82
C CYS A 243 -35.07 -13.60 9.69
N ILE A 244 -35.69 -12.93 10.66
CA ILE A 244 -36.71 -13.56 11.50
C ILE A 244 -37.89 -13.82 10.59
N THR A 245 -37.95 -15.03 10.02
CA THR A 245 -39.21 -15.68 9.72
C THR A 245 -39.85 -15.98 11.06
N SER A 246 -40.96 -15.32 11.38
CA SER A 246 -41.88 -15.77 12.41
C SER A 246 -43.32 -15.61 11.91
N PRO A 247 -44.22 -16.48 12.38
CA PRO A 247 -45.44 -16.87 11.68
C PRO A 247 -46.55 -15.82 11.85
N LEU A 248 -47.49 -15.83 10.90
CA LEU A 248 -48.73 -15.06 10.96
C LEU A 248 -49.48 -15.27 12.29
N SER A 249 -49.84 -14.16 12.93
CA SER A 249 -51.09 -14.04 13.71
C SER A 249 -51.70 -12.69 13.37
N ALA A 250 -52.98 -12.73 13.02
CA ALA A 250 -53.77 -11.63 12.51
C ALA A 250 -54.22 -10.65 13.60
N ASN A 251 -54.55 -9.44 13.14
CA ASN A 251 -55.29 -8.35 13.79
C ASN A 251 -54.48 -7.43 14.72
N ASP A 252 -54.00 -6.31 14.18
CA ASP A 252 -54.75 -5.05 14.23
C ASP A 252 -54.15 -3.99 13.30
N THR A 253 -55.03 -3.10 12.84
CA THR A 253 -54.88 -2.27 11.63
C THR A 253 -54.48 -0.81 11.94
N LEU A 254 -53.38 -0.36 11.31
CA LEU A 254 -52.97 1.01 10.87
C LEU A 254 -52.58 2.10 11.92
N PRO A 255 -51.80 3.15 11.54
CA PRO A 255 -51.17 3.43 10.23
C PRO A 255 -49.64 3.56 10.24
N ALA A 256 -49.08 3.40 9.04
CA ALA A 256 -47.67 3.55 8.72
C ALA A 256 -47.10 4.92 9.10
N ALA A 257 -46.35 4.96 10.20
CA ALA A 257 -45.33 5.97 10.42
C ALA A 257 -43.96 5.29 10.26
N SER A 258 -43.22 5.69 9.24
CA SER A 258 -41.83 5.30 9.04
C SER A 258 -40.98 5.92 10.16
N ALA A 259 -41.00 5.28 11.33
CA ALA A 259 -40.08 5.57 12.42
C ALA A 259 -38.67 5.21 11.92
N ARG A 260 -37.99 6.20 11.34
CA ARG A 260 -36.55 6.17 11.11
C ARG A 260 -35.91 5.98 12.47
N HIS A 261 -35.65 4.73 12.84
CA HIS A 261 -34.78 4.41 13.96
C HIS A 261 -33.39 4.95 13.62
N HIS A 262 -33.14 6.18 14.04
CA HIS A 262 -31.82 6.69 14.29
C HIS A 262 -31.16 5.67 15.21
N LYS A 263 -30.28 4.84 14.64
CA LYS A 263 -29.39 3.97 15.40
C LYS A 263 -28.58 4.90 16.31
N GLN A 264 -29.00 4.99 17.57
CA GLN A 264 -28.18 5.55 18.62
C GLN A 264 -26.89 4.72 18.60
N TYR A 265 -25.83 5.36 18.13
CA TYR A 265 -24.47 4.86 18.28
C TYR A 265 -24.28 4.58 19.76
N THR A 266 -24.16 3.30 20.11
CA THR A 266 -23.71 2.89 21.42
C THR A 266 -22.34 3.51 21.65
N ARG A 267 -22.31 4.51 22.54
CA ARG A 267 -21.10 5.05 23.15
C ARG A 267 -20.28 3.89 23.73
N TYR A 268 -18.96 4.01 23.59
CA TYR A 268 -17.89 3.14 24.12
C TYR A 268 -17.43 1.96 23.26
N TYR A 269 -16.75 2.26 22.14
CA TYR A 269 -15.44 1.66 21.80
C TYR A 269 -14.64 2.66 20.94
N TYR A 270 -13.76 3.41 21.60
CA TYR A 270 -12.81 4.33 20.98
C TYR A 270 -11.67 3.53 20.36
N ASN A 271 -11.92 2.83 19.26
CA ASN A 271 -10.92 1.99 18.60
C ASN A 271 -10.30 2.77 17.43
N LYS A 272 -9.10 3.33 17.62
CA LYS A 272 -8.31 4.08 16.62
C LYS A 272 -7.84 3.21 15.42
N VAL A 273 -8.39 2.01 15.24
CA VAL A 273 -7.86 0.96 14.35
C VAL A 273 -8.94 0.47 13.37
N LEU A 274 -9.73 1.40 12.82
CA LEU A 274 -10.45 1.15 11.58
C LEU A 274 -9.54 1.53 10.39
N PRO A 275 -9.56 0.78 9.27
CA PRO A 275 -8.79 1.09 8.05
C PRO A 275 -9.32 2.33 7.30
N TYR A 276 -10.23 3.09 7.90
CA TYR A 276 -10.76 4.36 7.40
C TYR A 276 -10.79 5.43 8.49
N PHE A 277 -10.13 5.18 9.63
CA PHE A 277 -10.00 6.21 10.64
C PHE A 277 -9.03 7.26 10.12
N LYS A 278 -9.58 8.39 9.65
CA LYS A 278 -8.81 9.60 9.37
C LYS A 278 -8.22 10.03 10.71
N GLN A 279 -6.95 9.74 10.94
CA GLN A 279 -6.26 10.34 12.06
C GLN A 279 -6.21 11.84 11.78
N LEU A 280 -6.54 12.67 12.78
CA LEU A 280 -6.30 14.11 12.74
C LEU A 280 -4.78 14.31 12.70
N VAL A 281 -4.20 14.14 11.51
CA VAL A 281 -2.84 14.55 11.22
C VAL A 281 -2.97 15.98 10.71
N ASN A 282 -2.20 16.88 11.32
CA ASN A 282 -2.04 18.28 10.92
C ASN A 282 -1.28 18.34 9.57
N ILE A 283 -1.84 17.71 8.54
CA ILE A 283 -1.41 17.86 7.16
C ILE A 283 -2.05 19.16 6.69
N ASP A 284 -1.21 20.07 6.21
CA ASP A 284 -1.62 21.30 5.53
C ASP A 284 -2.92 21.06 4.74
N ALA A 285 -3.98 21.77 5.14
CA ALA A 285 -5.31 21.62 4.55
C ALA A 285 -5.28 21.85 3.02
N SER A 286 -4.31 22.63 2.54
CA SER A 286 -4.09 22.89 1.12
C SER A 286 -3.68 21.63 0.33
N ALA A 287 -2.91 20.71 0.95
CA ALA A 287 -2.53 19.44 0.35
C ALA A 287 -3.68 18.43 0.40
N CYS A 288 -4.48 18.43 1.47
CA CYS A 288 -5.60 17.50 1.63
C CYS A 288 -6.62 17.65 0.49
N ILE A 289 -6.93 18.89 0.08
CA ILE A 289 -7.88 19.16 -1.01
C ILE A 289 -7.35 18.63 -2.35
N ARG A 290 -6.05 18.83 -2.66
CA ARG A 290 -5.44 18.37 -3.91
C ARG A 290 -5.52 16.84 -4.11
N TRP A 291 -5.55 16.06 -3.03
CA TRP A 291 -5.40 14.60 -3.09
C TRP A 291 -6.63 13.79 -2.65
N THR A 292 -7.67 14.43 -2.11
CA THR A 292 -8.88 13.74 -1.60
C THR A 292 -10.15 14.01 -2.40
N THR A 293 -10.15 14.95 -3.35
CA THR A 293 -11.28 15.13 -4.28
C THR A 293 -11.29 14.00 -5.31
N CYS A 294 -11.89 12.87 -4.94
CA CYS A 294 -12.34 11.90 -5.92
C CYS A 294 -13.49 12.52 -6.73
N ASN A 295 -13.34 12.60 -8.05
CA ASN A 295 -14.34 13.02 -9.06
C ASN A 295 -15.62 12.14 -9.10
N PHE A 296 -15.99 11.47 -8.02
CA PHE A 296 -17.08 10.50 -8.04
C PHE A 296 -18.47 11.14 -7.99
N LEU A 297 -18.58 12.46 -7.72
CA LEU A 297 -19.86 13.16 -7.60
C LEU A 297 -19.97 14.43 -8.45
N HIS A 298 -18.92 14.80 -9.19
CA HIS A 298 -18.86 16.06 -9.92
C HIS A 298 -18.25 15.84 -11.31
N SER A 299 -19.03 16.13 -12.35
CA SER A 299 -18.58 16.13 -13.73
C SER A 299 -17.76 17.39 -14.01
N GLY A 300 -16.43 17.31 -13.83
CA GLY A 300 -15.51 18.42 -14.11
C GLY A 300 -14.07 18.09 -13.70
N THR A 301 -13.10 18.79 -14.27
CA THR A 301 -11.71 18.77 -13.77
C THR A 301 -11.62 19.67 -12.54
N TRP A 302 -10.64 19.46 -11.65
CA TRP A 302 -10.60 20.16 -10.36
C TRP A 302 -10.49 21.70 -10.51
N GLU A 303 -9.93 22.16 -11.64
CA GLU A 303 -9.78 23.57 -11.97
C GLU A 303 -11.12 24.30 -12.06
N SER A 304 -12.21 23.63 -12.46
CA SER A 304 -13.53 24.26 -12.60
C SER A 304 -14.22 24.61 -11.27
N TYR A 305 -13.63 24.21 -10.14
CA TYR A 305 -14.13 24.49 -8.79
C TYR A 305 -13.28 25.52 -8.03
N ARG A 306 -12.22 26.04 -8.68
CA ARG A 306 -11.27 27.02 -8.10
C ARG A 306 -11.97 28.32 -7.69
N ASP A 307 -12.88 28.82 -8.51
CA ASP A 307 -13.45 30.17 -8.34
C ASP A 307 -14.53 30.27 -7.25
N ASN A 308 -15.02 29.12 -6.76
CA ASN A 308 -16.02 29.06 -5.68
C ASN A 308 -15.40 28.85 -4.29
N LEU A 309 -14.08 28.72 -4.21
CA LEU A 309 -13.37 28.51 -2.95
C LEU A 309 -12.54 29.76 -2.66
N LEU A 310 -13.09 30.63 -1.80
CA LEU A 310 -12.37 31.76 -1.22
C LEU A 310 -11.24 31.21 -0.33
N PHE A 311 -10.03 31.20 -0.85
CA PHE A 311 -8.81 30.95 -0.09
C PHE A 311 -8.04 32.26 0.07
N ASP A 312 -7.64 32.56 1.29
CA ASP A 312 -6.77 33.69 1.60
C ASP A 312 -5.33 33.34 1.19
N LEU A 313 -4.82 34.04 0.18
CA LEU A 313 -3.58 33.71 -0.55
C LEU A 313 -2.32 34.34 0.06
N ASP A 314 -2.46 35.14 1.12
CA ASP A 314 -1.37 35.96 1.67
C ASP A 314 -0.24 35.18 2.36
N GLN A 315 -0.36 33.85 2.49
CA GLN A 315 0.70 33.00 3.06
C GLN A 315 1.68 32.38 2.03
N PHE A 316 1.57 32.71 0.74
CA PHE A 316 2.36 32.06 -0.34
C PHE A 316 3.27 33.02 -1.13
N SER A 317 4.09 33.81 -0.45
CA SER A 317 5.02 34.75 -1.11
C SER A 317 6.07 34.11 -2.07
N PRO A 318 6.56 32.86 -1.91
CA PRO A 318 7.51 32.30 -2.88
C PRO A 318 6.87 31.62 -4.11
N ILE A 319 5.55 31.38 -4.09
CA ILE A 319 4.84 30.67 -5.17
C ILE A 319 4.21 31.66 -6.15
N GLN A 320 3.89 32.88 -5.70
CA GLN A 320 3.33 33.93 -6.57
C GLN A 320 4.29 34.28 -7.71
N SER A 321 5.59 34.40 -7.42
CA SER A 321 6.63 34.68 -8.43
C SER A 321 6.79 33.57 -9.49
N PHE A 322 6.47 32.32 -9.15
CA PHE A 322 6.50 31.21 -10.10
C PHE A 322 5.26 31.21 -11.00
N LEU A 323 4.09 31.57 -10.44
CA LEU A 323 2.83 31.62 -11.19
C LEU A 323 2.73 32.85 -12.09
N ASP A 324 3.27 34.00 -11.68
CA ASP A 324 3.30 35.22 -12.50
C ASP A 324 4.22 35.06 -13.74
N SER A 325 5.17 34.13 -13.69
CA SER A 325 6.04 33.80 -14.84
C SER A 325 5.35 32.99 -15.94
N HIS A 326 4.13 32.49 -15.68
CA HIS A 326 3.34 31.69 -16.61
C HIS A 326 2.06 32.40 -17.10
N SER A 327 1.85 33.64 -16.70
CA SER A 327 0.78 34.47 -17.24
C SER A 327 1.18 34.98 -18.64
N PRO A 328 0.39 34.75 -19.70
CA PRO A 328 0.64 35.36 -20.99
C PRO A 328 0.50 36.89 -20.87
N LEU A 329 1.46 37.64 -21.43
CA LEU A 329 1.38 39.09 -21.58
C LEU A 329 0.12 39.42 -22.40
N GLY A 330 -0.90 39.96 -21.71
CA GLY A 330 -2.11 40.43 -22.34
C GLY A 330 -1.82 41.66 -23.21
N THR A 331 -2.22 41.58 -24.47
CA THR A 331 -2.65 42.75 -25.27
C THR A 331 -4.11 43.04 -25.02
#